data_AF-A0A4D9EHN5-F1
#
_entry.id   AF-A0A4D9EHN5-F1
#
_cell.length_a   1.000
_cell.length_b   1.000
_cell.length_c   1.000
_cell.angle_alpha   90.00
_cell.angle_beta   90.00
_cell.angle_gamma   90.00
#
_symmetry.space_group_name_H-M   'P 1'
#
loop_
_entity.id
_entity.type
_entity.pdbx_description
1 polymer ?
#
loop_
_entity_poly.entity_id
_entity_poly.type
_entity_poly.pdbx_seq_one_letter_code
_entity_poly.pdbx_strand_id
1 'polypeptide(L)'
;MGTVVDHARLLWVSAAVFLAGILAALPDRNVSPVAGAIFVHELKREHFQGAFPSIRKNYSEIPSDTPITFHAQLLGYPDLPRWLRYTQRGPYQTGYLYGSPTTEDVGRQLIEVTVYNRHTYETVRQRVIFTIVPSPDAQMPYQAEFFVKNRDVEEVLPADAQKQFQQALDIMLEQKDWSIINITSALDRGGRVPLPIEGRKEGVYIKVGSRRPFSDCLLETKSSDNQFRCSLDQQPVITCYDSFSPQFRVDWCNITLADLSSLSVTEGVPVWGDGVLEDGSEYNPPTDSPEKAFLSDYLLTMLLPLLVALLLCLLLAYIMYCRREGV
;
A
#
# COMPACT_ATOMS: atom_id res chain seq x y z
N MET A 1 -20.68 58.56 -35.00
CA MET A 1 -21.65 57.56 -34.52
C MET A 1 -21.15 56.19 -34.99
N GLY A 2 -20.22 55.58 -34.24
CA GLY A 2 -19.50 54.40 -34.74
C GLY A 2 -18.31 54.02 -33.87
N THR A 3 -18.52 53.79 -32.58
CA THR A 3 -17.48 53.30 -31.64
C THR A 3 -18.06 52.52 -30.44
N VAL A 4 -19.25 51.91 -30.58
CA VAL A 4 -19.92 51.22 -29.44
C VAL A 4 -20.11 49.70 -29.68
N VAL A 5 -19.74 49.18 -30.85
CA VAL A 5 -20.06 47.78 -31.22
C VAL A 5 -18.95 46.76 -30.86
N ASP A 6 -17.72 47.21 -30.55
CA ASP A 6 -16.57 46.29 -30.37
C ASP A 6 -16.32 45.78 -28.94
N HIS A 7 -16.83 46.43 -27.90
CA HIS A 7 -16.63 45.93 -26.53
C HIS A 7 -17.56 44.76 -26.16
N ALA A 8 -18.73 44.65 -26.81
CA ALA A 8 -19.69 43.59 -26.53
C ALA A 8 -19.27 42.22 -27.07
N ARG A 9 -18.50 42.18 -28.18
CA ARG A 9 -18.00 40.92 -28.75
C ARG A 9 -16.79 40.35 -28.02
N LEU A 10 -15.94 41.20 -27.45
CA LEU A 10 -14.77 40.74 -26.69
C LEU A 10 -15.17 40.10 -25.35
N LEU A 11 -16.19 40.65 -24.68
CA LEU A 11 -16.68 40.14 -23.40
C LEU A 11 -17.33 38.75 -23.50
N TRP A 12 -17.96 38.43 -24.64
CA TRP A 12 -18.54 37.10 -24.88
C TRP A 12 -17.51 36.00 -25.15
N VAL A 13 -16.36 36.35 -25.72
CA VAL A 13 -15.27 35.38 -25.94
C VAL A 13 -14.56 35.07 -24.62
N SER A 14 -14.38 36.04 -23.73
CA SER A 14 -13.80 35.81 -22.40
C SER A 14 -14.72 35.03 -21.44
N ALA A 15 -16.05 35.16 -21.56
CA ALA A 15 -16.98 34.37 -20.75
C ALA A 15 -17.11 32.91 -21.24
N ALA A 16 -16.91 32.65 -22.54
CA ALA A 16 -16.92 31.30 -23.09
C ALA A 16 -15.63 30.50 -22.79
N VAL A 17 -14.50 31.18 -22.60
CA VAL A 17 -13.22 30.54 -22.26
C VAL A 17 -13.12 30.18 -20.77
N PHE A 18 -13.89 30.83 -19.89
CA PHE A 18 -13.93 30.51 -18.45
C PHE A 18 -14.92 29.39 -18.08
N LEU A 19 -15.72 28.88 -19.02
CA LEU A 19 -16.71 27.81 -18.79
C LEU A 19 -16.39 26.48 -19.50
N ALA A 20 -15.26 26.39 -20.21
CA ALA A 20 -14.84 25.20 -20.95
C ALA A 20 -14.00 24.20 -20.13
N GLY A 21 -14.05 24.30 -18.80
CA GLY A 21 -13.40 23.36 -17.87
C GLY A 21 -14.40 22.50 -17.10
N ILE A 22 -15.52 22.11 -17.72
CA ILE A 22 -16.41 21.13 -17.08
C ILE A 22 -15.71 19.77 -17.16
N LEU A 23 -14.93 19.47 -16.12
CA LEU A 23 -14.50 18.12 -15.80
C LEU A 23 -15.73 17.22 -15.87
N ALA A 24 -15.68 16.19 -16.72
CA ALA A 24 -16.77 15.24 -16.84
C ALA A 24 -16.97 14.57 -15.47
N ALA A 25 -18.13 14.79 -14.86
CA ALA A 25 -18.51 14.18 -13.59
C ALA A 25 -19.43 12.99 -13.85
N LEU A 26 -19.12 11.86 -13.22
CA LEU A 26 -19.94 10.66 -13.19
C LEU A 26 -20.94 10.73 -12.04
N PRO A 27 -22.07 10.00 -12.13
CA PRO A 27 -23.04 9.93 -11.05
C PRO A 27 -22.40 9.39 -9.77
N ASP A 28 -22.89 9.90 -8.63
CA ASP A 28 -22.44 9.50 -7.31
C ASP A 28 -22.66 7.99 -7.10
N ARG A 29 -21.71 7.34 -6.42
CA ARG A 29 -21.77 5.91 -6.08
C ARG A 29 -21.89 5.74 -4.58
N ASN A 30 -22.92 5.05 -4.11
CA ASN A 30 -23.08 4.77 -2.68
C ASN A 30 -22.47 3.42 -2.32
N VAL A 31 -21.75 3.38 -1.21
CA VAL A 31 -21.19 2.16 -0.61
C VAL A 31 -21.41 2.19 0.90
N SER A 32 -21.55 1.01 1.51
CA SER A 32 -21.82 0.89 2.95
C SER A 32 -20.81 -0.03 3.63
N PRO A 33 -19.60 0.47 3.95
CA PRO A 33 -18.62 -0.26 4.75
C PRO A 33 -19.16 -0.58 6.15
N VAL A 34 -18.70 -1.68 6.74
CA VAL A 34 -19.09 -2.13 8.07
C VAL A 34 -17.90 -1.99 9.01
N ALA A 35 -18.10 -1.34 10.15
CA ALA A 35 -17.04 -1.19 11.16
C ALA A 35 -16.54 -2.56 11.66
N GLY A 36 -15.22 -2.75 11.73
CA GLY A 36 -14.58 -3.99 12.17
C GLY A 36 -14.46 -5.09 11.11
N ALA A 37 -14.87 -4.85 9.87
CA ALA A 37 -14.73 -5.78 8.76
C ALA A 37 -13.93 -5.17 7.60
N ILE A 38 -13.29 -6.03 6.80
CA ILE A 38 -12.61 -5.58 5.59
C ILE A 38 -13.64 -5.08 4.56
N PHE A 39 -13.43 -3.86 4.07
CA PHE A 39 -14.17 -3.28 2.95
C PHE A 39 -13.29 -3.29 1.71
N VAL A 40 -13.87 -3.65 0.56
CA VAL A 40 -13.21 -3.60 -0.75
C VAL A 40 -14.17 -3.05 -1.79
N HIS A 41 -13.73 -2.03 -2.53
CA HIS A 41 -14.43 -1.45 -3.66
C HIS A 41 -13.56 -1.46 -4.92
N GLU A 42 -14.06 -2.13 -5.96
CA GLU A 42 -13.35 -2.29 -7.23
C GLU A 42 -13.61 -1.11 -8.17
N LEU A 43 -12.54 -0.43 -8.55
CA LEU A 43 -12.51 0.60 -9.59
C LEU A 43 -12.20 -0.06 -10.93
N LYS A 44 -13.23 -0.69 -11.51
CA LYS A 44 -13.17 -1.40 -12.79
C LYS A 44 -13.05 -0.44 -13.96
N ARG A 45 -11.99 -0.58 -14.76
CA ARG A 45 -11.65 0.30 -15.88
C ARG A 45 -12.79 0.45 -16.89
N GLU A 46 -13.49 -0.64 -17.18
CA GLU A 46 -14.55 -0.73 -18.18
C GLU A 46 -15.71 0.24 -17.86
N HIS A 47 -15.93 0.56 -16.58
CA HIS A 47 -16.96 1.50 -16.15
C HIS A 47 -16.61 2.95 -16.49
N PHE A 48 -15.32 3.27 -16.64
CA PHE A 48 -14.83 4.63 -16.84
C PHE A 48 -14.40 4.91 -18.27
N GLN A 49 -14.12 3.89 -19.09
CA GLN A 49 -13.69 4.05 -20.48
C GLN A 49 -14.65 4.92 -21.30
N GLY A 50 -15.96 4.68 -21.20
CA GLY A 50 -16.98 5.48 -21.89
C GLY A 50 -17.28 6.85 -21.27
N ALA A 51 -16.60 7.22 -20.18
CA ALA A 51 -16.81 8.51 -19.52
C ALA A 51 -15.95 9.64 -20.11
N PHE A 52 -14.85 9.28 -20.78
CA PHE A 52 -13.91 10.24 -21.36
C PHE A 52 -14.52 10.96 -22.59
N PRO A 53 -14.46 12.31 -22.66
CA PRO A 53 -15.05 13.08 -23.76
C PRO A 53 -14.55 12.68 -25.16
N SER A 54 -13.25 12.40 -25.31
CA SER A 54 -12.67 11.95 -26.60
C SER A 54 -13.28 10.64 -27.09
N ILE A 55 -13.47 9.67 -26.19
CA ILE A 55 -14.06 8.35 -26.48
C ILE A 55 -15.55 8.48 -26.74
N ARG A 56 -16.28 9.32 -25.98
CA ARG A 56 -17.71 9.57 -26.21
C ARG A 56 -18.01 10.16 -27.59
N LYS A 57 -17.09 10.93 -28.19
CA LYS A 57 -17.29 11.53 -29.52
C LYS A 57 -17.11 10.51 -30.65
N ASN A 58 -16.27 9.50 -30.45
CA ASN A 58 -15.98 8.45 -31.43
C ASN A 58 -16.55 7.11 -30.96
N TYR A 59 -17.88 6.98 -30.99
CA TYR A 59 -18.63 5.77 -30.59
C TYR A 59 -18.18 4.48 -31.30
N SER A 60 -17.41 4.58 -32.38
CA SER A 60 -17.05 3.47 -33.26
C SER A 60 -15.96 2.55 -32.68
N GLU A 61 -15.08 3.03 -31.81
CA GLU A 61 -13.99 2.23 -31.23
C GLU A 61 -13.64 2.74 -29.82
N ILE A 62 -14.20 2.13 -28.78
CA ILE A 62 -13.64 2.27 -27.42
C ILE A 62 -12.42 1.34 -27.38
N PRO A 63 -11.18 1.84 -27.33
CA PRO A 63 -10.03 0.95 -27.27
C PRO A 63 -10.08 0.22 -25.93
N SER A 64 -10.29 -1.11 -25.96
CA SER A 64 -10.30 -1.96 -24.76
C SER A 64 -9.01 -1.81 -23.95
N ASP A 65 -7.92 -1.46 -24.64
CA ASP A 65 -6.59 -1.23 -24.11
C ASP A 65 -6.33 0.24 -23.71
N THR A 66 -7.35 1.02 -23.34
CA THR A 66 -7.12 2.39 -22.86
C THR A 66 -6.52 2.37 -21.45
N PRO A 67 -5.23 2.69 -21.18
CA PRO A 67 -4.64 2.75 -19.84
C PRO A 67 -5.28 3.84 -18.97
N ILE A 68 -5.71 3.45 -17.79
CA ILE A 68 -6.44 4.28 -16.84
C ILE A 68 -5.80 4.16 -15.47
N THR A 69 -5.51 5.29 -14.85
CA THR A 69 -5.06 5.36 -13.45
C THR A 69 -6.10 6.09 -12.60
N PHE A 70 -6.17 5.75 -11.32
CA PHE A 70 -7.10 6.38 -10.39
C PHE A 70 -6.32 7.16 -9.34
N HIS A 71 -6.89 8.27 -8.91
CA HIS A 71 -6.45 9.01 -7.75
C HIS A 71 -7.65 9.25 -6.86
N ALA A 72 -7.56 8.90 -5.59
CA ALA A 72 -8.68 8.96 -4.66
C ALA A 72 -8.28 9.79 -3.44
N GLN A 73 -9.19 10.65 -2.99
CA GLN A 73 -8.97 11.57 -1.88
C GLN A 73 -10.26 11.77 -1.08
N LEU A 74 -10.14 12.06 0.21
CA LEU A 74 -11.26 12.53 1.02
C LEU A 74 -11.65 13.95 0.56
N LEU A 75 -12.94 14.22 0.40
CA LEU A 75 -13.40 15.52 -0.08
C LEU A 75 -12.90 16.66 0.81
N GLY A 76 -12.13 17.58 0.22
CA GLY A 76 -11.53 18.72 0.93
C GLY A 76 -10.14 18.45 1.51
N TYR A 77 -9.60 17.25 1.34
CA TYR A 77 -8.28 16.83 1.83
C TYR A 77 -7.45 16.22 0.70
N PRO A 78 -6.11 16.29 0.77
CA PRO A 78 -5.24 15.68 -0.23
C PRO A 78 -5.14 14.16 -0.10
N ASP A 79 -5.46 13.61 1.07
CA ASP A 79 -5.26 12.21 1.41
C ASP A 79 -6.58 11.46 1.60
N LEU A 80 -6.49 10.12 1.61
CA LEU A 80 -7.59 9.25 2.02
C LEU A 80 -7.75 9.22 3.55
N PRO A 81 -8.93 8.85 4.07
CA PRO A 81 -9.09 8.56 5.50
C PRO A 81 -8.10 7.47 5.94
N ARG A 82 -7.61 7.55 7.19
CA ARG A 82 -6.56 6.65 7.71
C ARG A 82 -6.87 5.16 7.56
N TRP A 83 -8.15 4.80 7.64
CA TRP A 83 -8.61 3.41 7.53
C TRP A 83 -8.62 2.89 6.09
N LEU A 84 -8.62 3.77 5.08
CA LEU A 84 -8.82 3.46 3.66
C LEU A 84 -7.53 3.64 2.85
N ARG A 85 -7.26 2.69 1.96
CA ARG A 85 -6.09 2.67 1.07
C ARG A 85 -6.51 2.48 -0.37
N TYR A 86 -5.62 2.88 -1.27
CA TYR A 86 -5.74 2.67 -2.70
C TYR A 86 -4.57 1.84 -3.22
N THR A 87 -4.84 0.88 -4.09
CA THR A 87 -3.81 0.15 -4.84
C THR A 87 -4.24 -0.12 -6.28
N GLN A 88 -3.28 -0.13 -7.19
CA GLN A 88 -3.44 -0.55 -8.57
C GLN A 88 -2.08 -1.02 -9.10
N ARG A 89 -1.99 -2.28 -9.55
CA ARG A 89 -0.72 -2.84 -10.04
C ARG A 89 -0.17 -2.12 -11.26
N GLY A 90 -1.07 -1.63 -12.12
CA GLY A 90 -0.71 -0.91 -13.32
C GLY A 90 -1.95 -0.34 -14.01
N PRO A 91 -1.75 0.48 -15.05
CA PRO A 91 -2.82 1.24 -15.66
C PRO A 91 -3.84 0.38 -16.43
N TYR A 92 -3.54 -0.90 -16.67
CA TYR A 92 -4.42 -1.85 -17.36
C TYR A 92 -5.20 -2.77 -16.41
N GLN A 93 -4.90 -2.69 -15.11
CA GLN A 93 -5.52 -3.49 -14.07
C GLN A 93 -6.60 -2.69 -13.34
N THR A 94 -7.50 -3.41 -12.67
CA THR A 94 -8.49 -2.85 -11.75
C THR A 94 -7.80 -2.16 -10.58
N GLY A 95 -8.29 -0.97 -10.21
CA GLY A 95 -7.88 -0.31 -8.97
C GLY A 95 -8.76 -0.77 -7.81
N TYR A 96 -8.25 -0.73 -6.58
CA TYR A 96 -9.00 -1.12 -5.39
C TYR A 96 -8.93 -0.02 -4.34
N LEU A 97 -10.10 0.36 -3.81
CA LEU A 97 -10.22 1.08 -2.56
C LEU A 97 -10.54 0.06 -1.47
N TYR A 98 -9.66 -0.10 -0.48
CA TYR A 98 -9.82 -1.14 0.53
C TYR A 98 -9.32 -0.70 1.91
N GLY A 99 -9.86 -1.30 2.95
CA GLY A 99 -9.50 -0.97 4.32
C GLY A 99 -10.57 -1.39 5.32
N SER A 100 -10.30 -1.18 6.59
CA SER A 100 -11.16 -1.64 7.68
C SER A 100 -11.53 -0.48 8.59
N PRO A 101 -12.74 0.08 8.47
CA PRO A 101 -13.17 1.18 9.31
C PRO A 101 -13.38 0.72 10.75
N THR A 102 -13.13 1.61 11.70
CA THR A 102 -13.36 1.39 13.12
C THR A 102 -14.69 1.99 13.57
N THR A 103 -15.05 1.83 14.84
CA THR A 103 -16.23 2.48 15.42
C THR A 103 -16.14 4.00 15.43
N GLU A 104 -14.93 4.57 15.41
CA GLU A 104 -14.69 6.02 15.33
C GLU A 104 -14.98 6.58 13.93
N ASP A 105 -14.89 5.73 12.90
CA ASP A 105 -15.11 6.12 11.51
C ASP A 105 -16.60 6.11 11.12
N VAL A 106 -17.50 5.67 12.01
CA VAL A 106 -18.94 5.55 11.74
C VAL A 106 -19.53 6.90 11.34
N GLY A 107 -20.26 6.89 10.21
CA GLY A 107 -20.84 8.10 9.66
C GLY A 107 -20.71 8.17 8.14
N ARG A 108 -20.89 9.39 7.61
CA ARG A 108 -20.86 9.64 6.17
C ARG A 108 -19.55 10.31 5.77
N GLN A 109 -18.81 9.68 4.85
CA GLN A 109 -17.57 10.20 4.27
C GLN A 109 -17.73 10.28 2.74
N LEU A 110 -17.16 11.31 2.11
CA LEU A 110 -17.21 11.49 0.65
C LEU A 110 -15.81 11.34 0.07
N ILE A 111 -15.60 10.33 -0.75
CA ILE A 111 -14.33 10.09 -1.45
C ILE A 111 -14.48 10.57 -2.89
N GLU A 112 -13.61 11.47 -3.32
CA GLU A 112 -13.51 11.89 -4.72
C GLU A 112 -12.49 11.01 -5.44
N VAL A 113 -12.95 10.30 -6.48
CA VAL A 113 -12.10 9.49 -7.35
C VAL A 113 -11.94 10.24 -8.67
N THR A 114 -10.71 10.69 -8.94
CA THR A 114 -10.30 11.24 -10.22
C THR A 114 -9.70 10.13 -11.07
N VAL A 115 -10.26 9.96 -12.26
CA VAL A 115 -9.89 8.93 -13.21
C VAL A 115 -9.13 9.59 -14.35
N TYR A 116 -7.95 9.07 -14.66
CA TYR A 116 -7.02 9.67 -15.60
C TYR A 116 -6.76 8.74 -16.77
N ASN A 117 -6.99 9.22 -17.99
CA ASN A 117 -6.55 8.53 -19.20
C ASN A 117 -5.06 8.81 -19.43
N ARG A 118 -4.24 7.76 -19.40
CA ARG A 118 -2.77 7.92 -19.52
C ARG A 118 -2.30 8.31 -20.92
N HIS A 119 -3.13 8.15 -21.96
CA HIS A 119 -2.80 8.60 -23.32
C HIS A 119 -3.26 10.03 -23.58
N THR A 120 -4.53 10.35 -23.30
CA THR A 120 -5.13 11.64 -23.67
C THR A 120 -5.02 12.69 -22.57
N TYR A 121 -4.66 12.28 -21.35
CA TYR A 121 -4.63 13.13 -20.16
C TYR A 121 -5.99 13.72 -19.76
N GLU A 122 -7.08 13.22 -20.37
CA GLU A 122 -8.42 13.57 -19.96
C GLU A 122 -8.71 13.02 -18.56
N THR A 123 -9.49 13.79 -17.81
CA THR A 123 -9.88 13.46 -16.45
C THR A 123 -11.40 13.40 -16.32
N VAL A 124 -11.85 12.43 -15.54
CA VAL A 124 -13.24 12.25 -15.15
C VAL A 124 -13.28 12.14 -13.64
N ARG A 125 -14.29 12.72 -12.99
CA ARG A 125 -14.44 12.62 -11.54
C ARG A 125 -15.68 11.81 -11.18
N GLN A 126 -15.58 11.01 -10.13
CA GLN A 126 -16.73 10.34 -9.52
C GLN A 126 -16.66 10.53 -8.01
N ARG A 127 -17.78 10.89 -7.38
CA ARG A 127 -17.89 10.89 -5.93
C ARG A 127 -18.43 9.54 -5.47
N VAL A 128 -17.74 8.95 -4.50
CA VAL A 128 -18.17 7.74 -3.82
C VAL A 128 -18.57 8.12 -2.40
N ILE A 129 -19.83 7.92 -2.06
CA ILE A 129 -20.42 8.25 -0.76
C ILE A 129 -20.35 7.00 0.10
N PHE A 130 -19.50 7.06 1.12
CA PHE A 130 -19.31 6.00 2.10
C PHE A 130 -20.25 6.25 3.28
N THR A 131 -21.15 5.30 3.53
CA THR A 131 -22.02 5.29 4.72
C THR A 131 -21.56 4.16 5.63
N ILE A 132 -20.65 4.47 6.56
CA ILE A 132 -20.04 3.48 7.44
C ILE A 132 -21.04 3.13 8.53
N VAL A 133 -21.41 1.86 8.61
CA VAL A 133 -22.38 1.35 9.59
C VAL A 133 -21.67 0.69 10.78
N PRO A 134 -22.19 0.88 12.00
CA PRO A 134 -21.67 0.16 13.16
C PRO A 134 -21.96 -1.34 13.03
N SER A 135 -21.08 -2.17 13.59
CA SER A 135 -21.28 -3.61 13.66
C SER A 135 -21.31 -4.08 15.12
N PRO A 136 -22.30 -4.88 15.54
CA PRO A 136 -22.23 -5.57 16.83
C PRO A 136 -21.09 -6.61 16.85
N ASP A 137 -20.61 -7.02 15.67
CA ASP A 137 -19.47 -7.91 15.51
C ASP A 137 -18.12 -7.18 15.52
N ALA A 138 -18.10 -5.86 15.75
CA ALA A 138 -16.84 -5.09 15.85
C ALA A 138 -15.94 -5.57 17.01
N GLN A 139 -16.52 -6.15 18.07
CA GLN A 139 -15.76 -6.79 19.14
C GLN A 139 -15.44 -8.25 18.78
N MET A 140 -14.36 -8.41 18.01
CA MET A 140 -13.62 -9.66 17.84
C MET A 140 -12.32 -9.56 18.67
N PRO A 141 -12.36 -9.92 19.97
CA PRO A 141 -11.22 -9.74 20.86
C PRO A 141 -10.04 -10.65 20.51
N TYR A 142 -10.29 -11.84 19.95
CA TYR A 142 -9.24 -12.75 19.53
C TYR A 142 -8.92 -12.48 18.07
N GLN A 143 -7.70 -12.04 17.79
CA GLN A 143 -7.26 -11.71 16.45
C GLN A 143 -5.99 -12.47 16.12
N ALA A 144 -5.95 -13.06 14.92
CA ALA A 144 -4.78 -13.73 14.37
C ALA A 144 -4.41 -13.07 13.05
N GLU A 145 -3.12 -12.92 12.79
CA GLU A 145 -2.62 -12.34 11.55
C GLU A 145 -1.68 -13.31 10.87
N PHE A 146 -1.98 -13.59 9.60
CA PHE A 146 -1.26 -14.52 8.76
C PHE A 146 -0.47 -13.75 7.72
N PHE A 147 0.83 -14.00 7.62
CA PHE A 147 1.64 -13.49 6.52
C PHE A 147 1.65 -14.47 5.35
N VAL A 148 1.13 -14.06 4.20
CA VAL A 148 1.10 -14.86 2.97
C VAL A 148 2.20 -14.37 2.02
N LYS A 149 3.16 -15.24 1.68
CA LYS A 149 4.36 -14.85 0.93
C LYS A 149 4.18 -14.81 -0.59
N ASN A 150 3.24 -15.57 -1.13
CA ASN A 150 3.11 -15.80 -2.58
C ASN A 150 1.98 -14.98 -3.23
N ARG A 151 1.58 -13.87 -2.62
CA ARG A 151 0.50 -13.00 -3.12
C ARG A 151 0.90 -11.54 -3.01
N ASP A 152 0.42 -10.74 -3.95
CA ASP A 152 0.37 -9.28 -3.83
C ASP A 152 -1.02 -8.89 -3.31
N VAL A 153 -1.16 -7.68 -2.76
CA VAL A 153 -2.39 -7.28 -2.07
C VAL A 153 -3.61 -7.32 -3.01
N GLU A 154 -3.46 -6.82 -4.23
CA GLU A 154 -4.49 -6.81 -5.28
C GLU A 154 -4.96 -8.21 -5.71
N GLU A 155 -4.20 -9.27 -5.44
CA GLU A 155 -4.61 -10.65 -5.73
C GLU A 155 -5.51 -11.25 -4.65
N VAL A 156 -5.48 -10.69 -3.44
CA VAL A 156 -6.26 -11.19 -2.29
C VAL A 156 -7.53 -10.35 -2.09
N LEU A 157 -7.56 -9.10 -2.55
CA LEU A 157 -8.72 -8.22 -2.44
C LEU A 157 -10.00 -8.71 -3.16
N PRO A 158 -9.96 -9.40 -4.32
CA PRO A 158 -11.17 -9.90 -4.96
C PRO A 158 -11.96 -10.86 -4.06
N ALA A 159 -13.29 -10.80 -4.14
CA ALA A 159 -14.18 -11.58 -3.28
C ALA A 159 -13.94 -13.09 -3.38
N ASP A 160 -13.56 -13.61 -4.55
CA ASP A 160 -13.29 -15.04 -4.73
C ASP A 160 -12.01 -15.49 -4.03
N ALA A 161 -10.97 -14.66 -4.02
CA ALA A 161 -9.72 -14.94 -3.30
C ALA A 161 -9.95 -14.89 -1.78
N GLN A 162 -10.73 -13.91 -1.29
CA GLN A 162 -11.12 -13.85 0.12
C GLN A 162 -11.92 -15.09 0.55
N LYS A 163 -12.87 -15.55 -0.28
CA LYS A 163 -13.62 -16.78 -0.01
C LYS A 163 -12.74 -18.02 0.02
N GLN A 164 -11.79 -18.14 -0.91
CA GLN A 164 -10.82 -19.26 -0.92
C GLN A 164 -9.97 -19.27 0.36
N PHE A 165 -9.47 -18.10 0.77
CA PHE A 165 -8.72 -17.99 2.02
C PHE A 165 -9.58 -18.34 3.24
N GLN A 166 -10.80 -17.82 3.31
CA GLN A 166 -11.75 -18.13 4.39
C GLN A 166 -12.08 -19.62 4.46
N GLN A 167 -12.28 -20.29 3.31
CA GLN A 167 -12.51 -21.74 3.27
C GLN A 167 -11.32 -22.53 3.79
N ALA A 168 -10.09 -22.16 3.42
CA ALA A 168 -8.89 -22.79 3.95
C ALA A 168 -8.80 -22.61 5.48
N LEU A 169 -9.07 -21.39 5.97
CA LEU A 169 -9.09 -21.06 7.39
C LEU A 169 -10.11 -21.91 8.17
N ASP A 170 -11.34 -22.01 7.65
CA ASP A 170 -12.41 -22.78 8.27
C ASP A 170 -12.05 -24.28 8.36
N ILE A 171 -11.40 -24.83 7.33
CA ILE A 171 -10.92 -26.22 7.31
C ILE A 171 -9.81 -26.43 8.35
N MET A 172 -8.83 -25.52 8.41
CA MET A 172 -7.71 -25.64 9.33
C MET A 172 -8.17 -25.59 10.79
N LEU A 173 -9.08 -24.68 11.10
CA LEU A 173 -9.55 -24.44 12.47
C LEU A 173 -10.68 -25.37 12.89
N GLU A 174 -11.27 -26.10 11.95
CA GLU A 174 -12.50 -26.89 12.16
C GLU A 174 -13.67 -26.05 12.73
N GLN A 175 -13.64 -24.73 12.48
CA GLN A 175 -14.56 -23.74 13.05
C GLN A 175 -14.85 -22.62 12.05
N LYS A 176 -16.06 -22.05 12.07
CA LYS A 176 -16.52 -21.00 11.13
C LYS A 176 -16.71 -19.61 11.76
N ASP A 177 -16.16 -19.40 12.95
CA ASP A 177 -16.35 -18.17 13.72
C ASP A 177 -15.23 -17.14 13.51
N TRP A 178 -14.29 -17.45 12.61
CA TRP A 178 -13.21 -16.55 12.23
C TRP A 178 -13.61 -15.83 10.96
N SER A 179 -13.41 -14.52 10.89
CA SER A 179 -13.65 -13.76 9.66
C SER A 179 -12.51 -12.80 9.37
N ILE A 180 -12.29 -12.48 8.10
CA ILE A 180 -11.26 -11.52 7.69
C ILE A 180 -11.68 -10.12 8.16
N ILE A 181 -10.86 -9.53 9.02
CA ILE A 181 -11.09 -8.19 9.56
C ILE A 181 -10.24 -7.14 8.87
N ASN A 182 -9.04 -7.48 8.36
CA ASN A 182 -8.17 -6.55 7.67
C ASN A 182 -7.23 -7.27 6.70
N ILE A 183 -6.83 -6.59 5.63
CA ILE A 183 -5.82 -7.03 4.66
C ILE A 183 -4.85 -5.86 4.50
N THR A 184 -3.55 -6.11 4.66
CA THR A 184 -2.52 -5.07 4.58
C THR A 184 -1.38 -5.54 3.68
N SER A 185 -0.95 -4.69 2.75
CA SER A 185 0.23 -4.97 1.94
C SER A 185 1.48 -5.06 2.82
N ALA A 186 2.40 -5.97 2.51
CA ALA A 186 3.70 -5.98 3.19
C ALA A 186 4.48 -4.67 3.00
N LEU A 187 4.26 -3.99 1.87
CA LEU A 187 4.89 -2.70 1.57
C LEU A 187 4.46 -1.60 2.54
N ASP A 188 3.20 -1.61 2.97
CA ASP A 188 2.65 -0.64 3.94
C ASP A 188 3.28 -0.79 5.34
N ARG A 189 3.94 -1.92 5.60
CA ARG A 189 4.66 -2.21 6.86
C ARG A 189 6.17 -2.07 6.75
N GLY A 190 6.65 -1.36 5.73
CA GLY A 190 8.07 -1.16 5.49
C GLY A 190 8.75 -2.35 4.80
N GLY A 191 7.98 -3.33 4.31
CA GLY A 191 8.47 -4.33 3.37
C GLY A 191 9.02 -3.66 2.12
N ARG A 192 10.11 -4.19 1.58
CA ARG A 192 10.77 -3.64 0.38
C ARG A 192 10.96 -4.74 -0.63
N VAL A 193 10.38 -4.56 -1.81
CA VAL A 193 10.65 -5.36 -2.99
C VAL A 193 11.26 -4.44 -4.04
N PRO A 194 12.60 -4.25 -4.02
CA PRO A 194 13.27 -3.22 -4.82
C PRO A 194 13.15 -3.45 -6.32
N LEU A 195 12.87 -4.68 -6.75
CA LEU A 195 12.62 -5.03 -8.14
C LEU A 195 11.45 -6.01 -8.23
N PRO A 196 10.49 -5.81 -9.15
CA PRO A 196 9.49 -6.82 -9.49
C PRO A 196 10.17 -8.00 -10.17
N ILE A 197 10.65 -8.97 -9.39
CA ILE A 197 11.25 -10.21 -9.90
C ILE A 197 10.11 -11.20 -10.16
N GLU A 198 10.07 -11.77 -11.37
CA GLU A 198 9.06 -12.76 -11.74
C GLU A 198 9.05 -13.94 -10.74
N GLY A 199 7.85 -14.29 -10.25
CA GLY A 199 7.68 -15.33 -9.24
C GLY A 199 7.98 -14.91 -7.79
N ARG A 200 8.46 -13.69 -7.53
CA ARG A 200 8.52 -13.11 -6.19
C ARG A 200 7.38 -12.11 -6.00
N LYS A 201 6.66 -12.28 -4.90
CA LYS A 201 5.51 -11.46 -4.51
C LYS A 201 5.88 -10.66 -3.27
N GLU A 202 5.22 -9.53 -3.07
CA GLU A 202 5.48 -8.62 -1.95
C GLU A 202 5.05 -9.22 -0.61
N GLY A 203 4.00 -10.03 -0.67
CA GLY A 203 3.39 -10.63 0.50
C GLY A 203 2.26 -9.77 1.06
N VAL A 204 1.36 -10.44 1.77
CA VAL A 204 0.14 -9.82 2.31
C VAL A 204 -0.07 -10.29 3.74
N TYR A 205 -0.37 -9.35 4.63
CA TYR A 205 -0.85 -9.66 5.98
C TYR A 205 -2.37 -9.74 5.94
N ILE A 206 -2.91 -10.91 6.27
CA ILE A 206 -4.34 -11.15 6.37
C ILE A 206 -4.67 -11.33 7.85
N LYS A 207 -5.41 -10.36 8.39
CA LYS A 207 -5.84 -10.36 9.78
C LYS A 207 -7.25 -10.89 9.86
N VAL A 208 -7.46 -11.86 10.74
CA VAL A 208 -8.74 -12.49 11.02
C VAL A 208 -9.11 -12.29 12.49
N GLY A 209 -10.40 -12.20 12.76
CA GLY A 209 -10.94 -12.00 14.10
C GLY A 209 -11.99 -13.06 14.44
N SER A 210 -12.06 -13.40 15.73
CA SER A 210 -13.12 -14.22 16.29
C SER A 210 -13.54 -13.74 17.68
N ARG A 211 -14.73 -14.17 18.08
CA ARG A 211 -15.22 -14.08 19.47
C ARG A 211 -14.77 -15.25 20.33
N ARG A 212 -14.35 -16.36 19.71
CA ARG A 212 -13.85 -17.52 20.44
C ARG A 212 -12.33 -17.44 20.65
N PRO A 213 -11.82 -18.02 21.74
CA PRO A 213 -10.38 -18.17 21.95
C PRO A 213 -9.68 -18.90 20.81
N PHE A 214 -8.36 -18.75 20.76
CA PHE A 214 -7.50 -19.48 19.83
C PHE A 214 -7.62 -20.99 20.04
N SER A 215 -7.56 -21.76 18.94
CA SER A 215 -7.38 -23.21 19.01
C SER A 215 -5.98 -23.55 19.54
N ASP A 216 -5.84 -24.73 20.15
CA ASP A 216 -4.55 -25.21 20.67
C ASP A 216 -3.48 -25.18 19.58
N CYS A 217 -3.84 -25.55 18.35
CA CYS A 217 -2.93 -25.59 17.22
C CYS A 217 -2.44 -24.19 16.78
N LEU A 218 -3.26 -23.14 16.94
CA LEU A 218 -2.80 -21.76 16.75
C LEU A 218 -1.86 -21.34 17.88
N LEU A 219 -2.15 -21.72 19.13
CA LEU A 219 -1.29 -21.41 20.27
C LEU A 219 0.09 -22.07 20.16
N GLU A 220 0.16 -23.27 19.56
CA GLU A 220 1.43 -23.96 19.27
C GLU A 220 2.38 -23.14 18.38
N THR A 221 1.86 -22.28 17.49
CA THR A 221 2.70 -21.36 16.68
C THR A 221 3.53 -20.41 17.54
N LYS A 222 3.11 -20.20 18.80
CA LYS A 222 3.78 -19.35 19.79
C LYS A 222 4.53 -20.12 20.86
N SER A 223 4.64 -21.45 20.77
CA SER A 223 5.44 -22.24 21.72
C SER A 223 6.93 -21.87 21.63
N SER A 224 7.65 -22.01 22.74
CA SER A 224 9.10 -21.72 22.79
C SER A 224 9.88 -22.58 21.78
N ASP A 225 9.48 -23.83 21.59
CA ASP A 225 10.13 -24.77 20.69
C ASP A 225 9.95 -24.34 19.23
N ASN A 226 8.75 -23.89 18.86
CA ASN A 226 8.48 -23.41 17.51
C ASN A 226 9.14 -22.06 17.24
N GLN A 227 9.20 -21.16 18.23
CA GLN A 227 9.95 -19.92 18.13
C GLN A 227 11.45 -20.19 17.92
N PHE A 228 12.02 -21.17 18.62
CA PHE A 228 13.41 -21.59 18.45
C PHE A 228 13.65 -22.23 17.08
N ARG A 229 12.72 -23.04 16.57
CA ARG A 229 12.79 -23.57 15.19
C ARG A 229 12.80 -22.44 14.16
N CYS A 230 11.92 -21.45 14.33
CA CYS A 230 11.85 -20.31 13.44
C CYS A 230 13.12 -19.45 13.44
N SER A 231 13.82 -19.32 14.58
CA SER A 231 15.11 -18.62 14.62
C SER A 231 16.24 -19.35 13.91
N LEU A 232 16.06 -20.65 13.65
CA LEU A 232 16.95 -21.50 12.86
C LEU A 232 16.46 -21.69 11.40
N ASP A 233 15.51 -20.88 10.95
CA ASP A 233 14.86 -21.01 9.62
C ASP A 233 14.23 -22.39 9.38
N GLN A 234 13.84 -23.10 10.45
CA GLN A 234 13.15 -24.39 10.38
C GLN A 234 11.64 -24.20 10.48
N GLN A 235 10.87 -24.97 9.70
CA GLN A 235 9.42 -24.93 9.77
C GLN A 235 8.92 -25.32 11.18
N PRO A 236 7.94 -24.62 11.76
CA PRO A 236 7.39 -25.00 13.04
C PRO A 236 6.65 -26.34 12.93
N VAL A 237 6.60 -27.09 14.03
CA VAL A 237 5.81 -28.31 14.15
C VAL A 237 4.51 -27.94 14.83
N ILE A 238 3.43 -27.90 14.05
CA ILE A 238 2.08 -27.59 14.49
C ILE A 238 1.15 -28.74 14.16
N THR A 239 0.10 -28.91 14.96
CA THR A 239 -0.91 -29.95 14.79
C THR A 239 -1.93 -29.61 13.70
N CYS A 240 -2.12 -28.32 13.37
CA CYS A 240 -3.06 -27.94 12.31
C CYS A 240 -2.58 -28.47 10.94
N TYR A 241 -3.52 -28.93 10.11
CA TYR A 241 -3.23 -29.24 8.71
C TYR A 241 -3.13 -27.95 7.86
N ASP A 242 -2.10 -27.83 7.03
CA ASP A 242 -1.95 -26.70 6.10
C ASP A 242 -2.91 -26.83 4.90
N SER A 243 -4.14 -26.37 5.10
CA SER A 243 -5.19 -26.28 4.08
C SER A 243 -5.03 -25.09 3.12
N PHE A 244 -4.07 -24.19 3.38
CA PHE A 244 -3.84 -23.00 2.56
C PHE A 244 -3.05 -23.32 1.29
N SER A 245 -2.18 -24.33 1.35
CA SER A 245 -1.40 -24.82 0.22
C SER A 245 -2.28 -25.50 -0.84
N PRO A 246 -2.03 -25.31 -2.15
CA PRO A 246 -0.93 -24.53 -2.74
C PRO A 246 -1.26 -23.06 -3.02
N GLN A 247 -2.50 -22.63 -2.79
CA GLN A 247 -2.98 -21.31 -3.23
C GLN A 247 -2.40 -20.15 -2.41
N PHE A 248 -2.23 -20.34 -1.11
CA PHE A 248 -1.65 -19.37 -0.18
C PHE A 248 -0.50 -20.04 0.59
N ARG A 249 0.71 -19.49 0.47
CA ARG A 249 1.91 -19.92 1.20
C ARG A 249 2.04 -19.08 2.45
N VAL A 250 1.42 -19.55 3.53
CA VAL A 250 1.48 -18.92 4.85
C VAL A 250 2.88 -19.09 5.43
N ASP A 251 3.41 -18.02 6.02
CA ASP A 251 4.61 -18.06 6.84
C ASP A 251 4.24 -18.30 8.31
N TRP A 252 4.30 -19.56 8.72
CA TRP A 252 3.98 -19.98 10.08
C TRP A 252 4.89 -19.38 11.14
N CYS A 253 6.09 -18.93 10.77
CA CYS A 253 6.99 -18.22 11.68
C CYS A 253 6.62 -16.74 11.85
N ASN A 254 5.80 -16.19 10.95
CA ASN A 254 5.33 -14.80 10.97
C ASN A 254 3.80 -14.73 11.14
N ILE A 255 3.30 -15.46 12.14
CA ILE A 255 1.92 -15.35 12.61
C ILE A 255 1.91 -14.49 13.86
N THR A 256 0.95 -13.57 14.01
CA THR A 256 0.75 -12.83 15.27
C THR A 256 -0.61 -13.17 15.87
N LEU A 257 -0.66 -13.35 17.19
CA LEU A 257 -1.88 -13.61 17.94
C LEU A 257 -2.06 -12.47 18.94
N ALA A 258 -3.24 -11.86 18.97
CA ALA A 258 -3.59 -10.79 19.88
C ALA A 258 -4.90 -11.11 20.59
N ASP A 259 -4.84 -11.17 21.93
CA ASP A 259 -6.01 -11.26 22.80
C ASP A 259 -6.32 -9.88 23.36
N LEU A 260 -7.38 -9.27 22.83
CA LEU A 260 -7.86 -7.94 23.21
C LEU A 260 -9.00 -8.00 24.24
N SER A 261 -9.32 -9.18 24.80
CA SER A 261 -10.42 -9.33 25.78
C SER A 261 -10.19 -8.50 27.06
N SER A 262 -8.92 -8.31 27.44
CA SER A 262 -8.51 -7.56 28.64
C SER A 262 -8.33 -6.06 28.42
N LEU A 263 -8.32 -5.58 27.17
CA LEU A 263 -8.11 -4.16 26.83
C LEU A 263 -9.36 -3.29 27.02
N SER A 264 -10.43 -3.83 27.60
CA SER A 264 -11.68 -3.11 27.87
C SER A 264 -11.60 -2.08 29.02
N VAL A 265 -10.41 -1.78 29.55
CA VAL A 265 -10.24 -0.77 30.60
C VAL A 265 -9.08 0.17 30.25
N THR A 266 -9.48 1.37 29.79
CA THR A 266 -8.66 2.59 29.73
C THR A 266 -7.58 2.62 28.64
N GLU A 267 -7.99 2.66 27.36
CA GLU A 267 -7.24 3.52 26.43
C GLU A 267 -7.46 4.97 26.89
N GLY A 268 -6.54 5.46 27.72
CA GLY A 268 -6.37 6.90 27.85
C GLY A 268 -6.09 7.41 26.45
N VAL A 269 -7.05 8.12 25.87
CA VAL A 269 -6.92 8.81 24.59
C VAL A 269 -5.54 9.46 24.58
N PRO A 270 -4.59 9.01 23.75
CA PRO A 270 -3.37 9.77 23.58
C PRO A 270 -3.83 11.11 23.01
N VAL A 271 -3.68 12.18 23.80
CA VAL A 271 -3.86 13.54 23.32
C VAL A 271 -2.70 13.76 22.36
N TRP A 272 -2.96 13.49 21.08
CA TRP A 272 -2.03 13.82 20.02
C TRP A 272 -2.00 15.34 19.92
N GLY A 273 -0.85 15.92 20.23
CA GLY A 273 -0.60 17.33 19.95
C GLY A 273 -0.84 17.62 18.47
N ASP A 274 -1.11 18.88 18.20
CA ASP A 274 -1.76 19.43 17.00
C ASP A 274 -1.01 19.16 15.68
N GLY A 275 0.13 18.46 15.73
CA GLY A 275 1.04 18.21 14.60
C GLY A 275 1.75 19.46 14.11
N VAL A 276 1.43 20.61 14.70
CA VAL A 276 2.05 21.91 14.48
C VAL A 276 3.18 22.04 15.50
N LEU A 277 4.41 22.19 15.02
CA LEU A 277 5.52 22.61 15.87
C LEU A 277 5.14 23.96 16.48
N GLU A 278 5.14 24.07 17.80
CA GLU A 278 5.02 25.37 18.46
C GLU A 278 6.10 26.29 17.90
N ASP A 279 5.71 27.48 17.43
CA ASP A 279 6.62 28.54 16.97
C ASP A 279 7.56 28.92 18.12
N GLY A 280 8.70 28.23 18.22
CA GLY A 280 9.69 28.51 19.27
C GLY A 280 10.55 27.34 19.75
N SER A 281 10.28 26.08 19.37
CA SER A 281 11.21 25.00 19.71
C SER A 281 12.35 24.92 18.69
N GLU A 282 13.47 25.56 19.02
CA GLU A 282 14.73 25.41 18.28
C GLU A 282 15.12 23.93 18.26
N TYR A 283 15.15 23.34 17.07
CA TYR A 283 15.57 21.95 16.87
C TYR A 283 17.01 21.80 17.40
N ASN A 284 17.15 21.17 18.55
CA ASN A 284 18.43 20.94 19.21
C ASN A 284 18.75 19.44 19.12
N PRO A 285 19.31 18.97 17.98
CA PRO A 285 19.66 17.56 17.84
C PRO A 285 20.71 17.22 18.89
N PRO A 286 20.75 15.96 19.37
CA PRO A 286 21.83 15.48 20.24
C PRO A 286 23.17 15.82 19.59
N THR A 287 23.95 16.68 20.23
CA THR A 287 25.22 17.19 19.69
C THR A 287 26.33 16.14 19.75
N ASP A 288 26.13 15.10 20.57
CA ASP A 288 27.08 14.01 20.74
C ASP A 288 26.78 12.86 19.78
N SER A 289 27.27 12.99 18.54
CA SER A 289 27.67 11.81 17.77
C SER A 289 29.05 11.37 18.27
N PRO A 290 29.29 10.07 18.56
CA PRO A 290 30.65 9.62 18.88
C PRO A 290 31.57 10.02 17.72
N GLU A 291 32.64 10.77 18.00
CA GLU A 291 33.63 11.17 17.00
C GLU A 291 34.18 9.92 16.30
N LYS A 292 33.63 9.59 15.13
CA LYS A 292 34.22 8.57 14.29
C LYS A 292 35.50 9.16 13.73
N ALA A 293 36.64 8.61 14.13
CA ALA A 293 37.93 8.96 13.58
C ALA A 293 38.05 8.48 12.13
N PHE A 294 37.53 9.27 11.18
CA PHE A 294 37.56 8.98 9.73
C PHE A 294 38.97 8.99 9.12
N LEU A 295 40.00 9.33 9.91
CA LEU A 295 41.39 9.45 9.48
C LEU A 295 41.93 8.11 8.95
N SER A 296 41.56 6.99 9.60
CA SER A 296 41.96 5.65 9.15
C SER A 296 41.35 5.28 7.80
N ASP A 297 40.05 5.53 7.63
CA ASP A 297 39.34 5.21 6.39
C ASP A 297 39.79 6.11 5.22
N TYR A 298 40.09 7.38 5.51
CA TYR A 298 40.65 8.32 4.55
C TYR A 298 42.07 7.92 4.11
N LEU A 299 42.94 7.54 5.05
CA LEU A 299 44.28 7.03 4.72
C LEU A 299 44.18 5.76 3.89
N LEU A 300 43.32 4.79 4.26
CA LEU A 300 43.18 3.56 3.50
C LEU A 300 42.69 3.81 2.06
N THR A 301 41.72 4.71 1.89
CA THR A 301 41.14 5.03 0.57
C THR A 301 42.07 5.84 -0.33
N MET A 302 42.97 6.66 0.23
CA MET A 302 43.92 7.46 -0.57
C MET A 302 45.29 6.82 -0.77
N LEU A 303 45.87 6.24 0.28
CA LEU A 303 47.26 5.73 0.25
C LEU A 303 47.37 4.43 -0.53
N LEU A 304 46.34 3.57 -0.48
CA LEU A 304 46.31 2.30 -1.20
C LEU A 304 46.35 2.49 -2.73
N PRO A 305 45.46 3.27 -3.37
CA PRO A 305 45.53 3.49 -4.82
C PRO A 305 46.81 4.24 -5.23
N LEU A 306 47.32 5.15 -4.39
CA LEU A 306 48.58 5.86 -4.66
C LEU A 306 49.76 4.88 -4.70
N LEU A 307 49.86 3.97 -3.74
CA LEU A 307 50.89 2.93 -3.71
C LEU A 307 50.80 2.00 -4.92
N VAL A 308 49.59 1.57 -5.29
CA VAL A 308 49.37 0.75 -6.48
C VAL A 308 49.79 1.49 -7.75
N ALA A 309 49.43 2.77 -7.89
CA ALA A 309 49.84 3.59 -9.03
C ALA A 309 51.38 3.74 -9.10
N LEU A 310 52.03 3.99 -7.96
CA LEU A 310 53.48 4.12 -7.89
C LEU A 310 54.19 2.81 -8.27
N LEU A 311 53.66 1.67 -7.81
CA LEU A 311 54.19 0.35 -8.14
C LEU A 311 54.02 0.05 -9.64
N LEU A 312 52.87 0.39 -10.22
CA LEU A 312 52.66 0.30 -11.67
C LEU A 312 53.60 1.21 -12.46
N CYS A 313 53.83 2.44 -12.01
CA CYS A 313 54.80 3.35 -12.63
C CYS A 313 56.23 2.81 -12.59
N LEU A 314 56.66 2.24 -11.45
CA LEU A 314 57.97 1.61 -11.33
C LEU A 314 58.11 0.38 -12.22
N LEU A 315 57.06 -0.42 -12.32
CA LEU A 315 57.02 -1.61 -13.18
C LEU A 315 57.08 -1.22 -14.66
N LEU A 316 56.34 -0.20 -15.07
CA LEU A 316 56.42 0.38 -16.41
C LEU A 316 57.80 0.96 -16.70
N ALA A 317 58.38 1.71 -15.76
CA ALA A 317 59.74 2.24 -15.89
C ALA A 317 60.77 1.12 -16.04
N TYR A 318 60.65 0.05 -15.24
CA TYR A 318 61.52 -1.13 -15.36
C TYR A 318 61.37 -1.80 -16.73
N ILE A 319 60.15 -2.00 -17.25
CA ILE A 319 59.93 -2.57 -18.58
C ILE A 319 60.52 -1.66 -19.66
N MET A 320 60.27 -0.36 -19.60
CA MET A 320 60.69 0.58 -20.64
C MET A 320 62.19 0.90 -20.61
N TYR A 321 62.84 0.89 -19.45
CA TYR A 321 64.23 1.31 -19.28
C TYR A 321 65.19 0.13 -19.08
N CYS A 322 64.82 -0.87 -18.27
CA CYS A 322 65.67 -2.03 -17.99
C CYS A 322 65.46 -3.20 -18.94
N ARG A 323 64.30 -3.26 -19.63
CA ARG A 323 63.98 -4.33 -20.59
C ARG A 323 63.91 -3.85 -22.05
N ARG A 324 64.48 -2.67 -22.33
CA ARG A 324 64.73 -2.24 -23.69
C ARG A 324 65.88 -3.07 -24.26
N GLU A 325 65.57 -4.27 -24.73
CA GLU A 325 66.39 -5.01 -25.69
C GLU A 325 66.45 -4.19 -26.97
N GLY A 326 67.41 -3.25 -27.00
CA GLY A 326 68.00 -2.78 -28.23
C GLY A 326 69.11 -3.75 -28.62
N VAL A 327 68.72 -4.88 -29.22
CA VAL A 327 69.38 -5.46 -30.39
C VAL A 327 68.28 -5.81 -31.37
#